data_AF-A0A1Y0BE78-F1
#
_entry.id   AF-A0A1Y0BE78-F1
#
_cell.length_a   1.000
_cell.length_b   1.000
_cell.length_c   1.000
_cell.angle_alpha   90.00
_cell.angle_beta   90.00
_cell.angle_gamma   90.00
#
_symmetry.space_group_name_H-M   'P 1'
#
loop_
_entity.id
_entity.type
_entity.pdbx_description
1 polymer ?
#
loop_
_entity_poly.entity_id
_entity_poly.type
_entity_poly.pdbx_seq_one_letter_code
_entity_poly.pdbx_strand_id
1 'polypeptide(L)'
;MAGRGLRLNAPGRFTSVRAISRTTTRRPREAAFTGISLDALVLLFSAALALHFIGLLSLVTGILDPLFNDAVNRLGKGADFFAVYKAGNNLLAGESVYNYTTTGDVPYAYPFRYLPSVGYSLGALFNVTYPWTAYWSWVLINEVLLVVNLYLTWRATPDRRIALVGMSLWLLFSPFYLELFLGQFSFAMASLFFWTGLALHRSETGKIGPIWVTSLLLKTNSLIFLPLWLRFRMGRTVLISLAVVVGLNLPYFLLVDGAWAEWSGNFASLGSGAVDPHPGNLGLPAFLETIQRDVPGTLPAMIAALPWGFAVLGLCGIVTLLAGPAQKLRLLALWICAYFLVFAEVWEHHYVMLLPAVMLLVLFDVRLRPLALAAGIMLALPTPYLLFSHGSPPLDYTVVDPQIFWSSTEVYLQHLSKLLPTMLLFSCLVTAIVQGEGASIRRNIEERRREYGAVYDAAGGKQRREGSTRRRQAA
;
A
#
# COMPACT_ATOMS: atom_id res chain seq x y z
N MET A 1 -51.55 -10.22 -48.26
CA MET A 1 -50.37 -9.66 -47.54
C MET A 1 -50.67 -9.67 -46.06
N ALA A 2 -50.14 -10.65 -45.34
CA ALA A 2 -50.44 -10.90 -43.93
C ALA A 2 -49.46 -10.14 -43.02
N GLY A 3 -49.97 -9.16 -42.27
CA GLY A 3 -49.22 -8.44 -41.24
C GLY A 3 -49.16 -9.25 -39.94
N ARG A 4 -47.98 -9.79 -39.62
CA ARG A 4 -47.68 -10.36 -38.30
C ARG A 4 -47.46 -9.23 -37.30
N GLY A 5 -48.42 -9.02 -36.40
CA GLY A 5 -48.28 -8.15 -35.24
C GLY A 5 -47.28 -8.71 -34.22
N LEU A 6 -46.20 -7.98 -34.00
CA LEU A 6 -45.27 -8.17 -32.88
C LEU A 6 -46.00 -7.89 -31.56
N ARG A 7 -46.22 -8.94 -30.76
CA ARG A 7 -46.64 -8.81 -29.36
C ARG A 7 -45.43 -8.44 -28.51
N LEU A 8 -45.43 -7.23 -27.97
CA LEU A 8 -44.52 -6.80 -26.92
C LEU A 8 -44.83 -7.59 -25.63
N ASN A 9 -43.87 -8.40 -25.19
CA ASN A 9 -43.93 -9.05 -23.88
C ASN A 9 -43.74 -8.00 -22.78
N ALA A 10 -44.73 -7.89 -21.91
CA ALA A 10 -44.70 -7.02 -20.73
C ALA A 10 -43.55 -7.41 -19.77
N PRO A 11 -42.90 -6.45 -19.11
CA PRO A 11 -41.84 -6.72 -18.15
C PRO A 11 -42.42 -7.44 -16.92
N GLY A 12 -41.85 -8.63 -16.63
CA GLY A 12 -42.20 -9.43 -15.47
C GLY A 12 -42.01 -8.66 -14.17
N ARG A 13 -43.04 -8.68 -13.32
CA ARG A 13 -43.03 -8.19 -11.94
C ARG A 13 -41.87 -8.84 -11.18
N PHE A 14 -40.85 -8.05 -10.85
CA PHE A 14 -39.85 -8.42 -9.86
C PHE A 14 -40.56 -8.65 -8.52
N THR A 15 -40.54 -9.90 -8.08
CA THR A 15 -40.99 -10.32 -6.75
C THR A 15 -40.16 -9.60 -5.70
N SER A 16 -40.85 -8.97 -4.76
CA SER A 16 -40.28 -8.24 -3.63
C SER A 16 -39.26 -9.10 -2.89
N VAL A 17 -37.99 -8.67 -2.92
CA VAL A 17 -36.94 -9.21 -2.06
C VAL A 17 -37.39 -9.03 -0.62
N ARG A 18 -37.70 -10.14 0.06
CA ARG A 18 -38.02 -10.18 1.49
C ARG A 18 -36.95 -9.38 2.24
N ALA A 19 -37.40 -8.39 3.00
CA ALA A 19 -36.60 -7.69 3.97
C ALA A 19 -35.98 -8.72 4.93
N ILE A 20 -34.70 -9.03 4.72
CA ILE A 20 -33.92 -9.80 5.67
C ILE A 20 -33.84 -8.92 6.92
N SER A 21 -34.65 -9.28 7.92
CA SER A 21 -34.60 -8.67 9.24
C SER A 21 -33.15 -8.79 9.72
N ARG A 22 -32.45 -7.65 9.78
CA ARG A 22 -31.14 -7.55 10.41
C ARG A 22 -31.35 -7.73 11.90
N THR A 23 -31.39 -8.97 12.37
CA THR A 23 -31.13 -9.30 13.76
C THR A 23 -29.67 -8.93 14.02
N THR A 24 -29.45 -7.67 14.40
CA THR A 24 -28.19 -7.18 14.94
C THR A 24 -27.97 -7.86 16.28
N THR A 25 -27.45 -9.09 16.24
CA THR A 25 -26.82 -9.70 17.39
C THR A 25 -25.71 -8.73 17.83
N ARG A 26 -25.94 -8.07 18.97
CA ARG A 26 -24.96 -7.24 19.67
C ARG A 26 -23.74 -8.14 19.91
N ARG A 27 -22.77 -8.12 19.01
CA ARG A 27 -21.47 -8.73 19.28
C ARG A 27 -20.92 -8.03 20.53
N PRO A 28 -20.44 -8.78 21.53
CA PRO A 28 -19.77 -8.16 22.67
C PRO A 28 -18.68 -7.25 22.11
N ARG A 29 -18.78 -5.96 22.43
CA ARG A 29 -17.72 -4.99 22.13
C ARG A 29 -16.56 -5.41 23.03
N GLU A 30 -15.66 -6.26 22.53
CA GLU A 30 -14.31 -6.33 23.05
C GLU A 30 -13.71 -4.95 22.82
N ALA A 31 -13.86 -4.08 23.82
CA ALA A 31 -13.36 -2.73 23.79
C ALA A 31 -11.84 -2.83 23.91
N ALA A 32 -11.19 -2.85 22.75
CA ALA A 32 -9.76 -2.59 22.68
C ALA A 32 -9.50 -1.24 23.35
N PHE A 33 -8.42 -1.17 24.14
CA PHE A 33 -8.09 -0.01 24.98
C PHE A 33 -9.05 0.23 26.17
N THR A 34 -9.66 -0.83 26.70
CA THR A 34 -10.25 -0.80 28.05
C THR A 34 -9.14 -0.45 29.05
N GLY A 35 -9.25 0.68 29.73
CA GLY A 35 -8.24 1.19 30.67
C GLY A 35 -7.59 2.52 30.27
N ILE A 36 -7.59 2.90 28.99
CA ILE A 36 -7.10 4.22 28.58
C ILE A 36 -8.27 5.21 28.56
N SER A 37 -8.13 6.34 29.27
CA SER A 37 -9.14 7.40 29.26
C SER A 37 -9.20 8.08 27.88
N LEU A 38 -10.36 8.64 27.54
CA LEU A 38 -10.49 9.40 26.29
C LEU A 38 -9.57 10.63 26.31
N ASP A 39 -9.42 11.26 27.48
CA ASP A 39 -8.57 12.44 27.66
C ASP A 39 -7.09 12.16 27.36
N ALA A 40 -6.58 10.99 27.79
CA ALA A 40 -5.22 10.57 27.45
C ALA A 40 -5.03 10.41 25.93
N LEU A 41 -6.05 9.92 25.22
CA LEU A 41 -6.00 9.79 23.77
C LEU A 41 -6.16 11.14 23.04
N VAL A 42 -6.92 12.08 23.60
CA VAL A 42 -6.98 13.46 23.11
C VAL A 42 -5.65 14.16 23.29
N LEU A 43 -4.97 13.95 24.44
CA LEU A 43 -3.63 14.47 24.67
C LEU A 43 -2.62 13.87 23.67
N LEU A 44 -2.67 12.55 23.45
CA LEU A 44 -1.84 11.89 22.43
C LEU A 44 -2.06 12.50 21.04
N PHE A 45 -3.31 12.66 20.63
CA PHE A 45 -3.63 13.28 19.33
C PHE A 45 -3.15 14.73 19.24
N SER A 46 -3.28 15.50 20.32
CA SER A 46 -2.80 16.89 20.38
C SER A 46 -1.27 16.96 20.28
N ALA A 47 -0.56 16.05 20.95
CA ALA A 47 0.90 15.92 20.83
C ALA A 47 1.31 15.49 19.41
N ALA A 48 0.58 14.56 18.80
CA ALA A 48 0.80 14.15 17.41
C ALA A 48 0.63 15.31 16.43
N LEU A 49 -0.40 16.14 16.63
CA LEU A 49 -0.61 17.34 15.83
C LEU A 49 0.53 18.35 16.00
N ALA A 50 0.98 18.59 17.23
CA ALA A 50 2.11 19.49 17.49
C ALA A 50 3.41 19.00 16.84
N LEU A 51 3.70 17.70 16.91
CA LEU A 51 4.86 17.08 16.26
C LEU A 51 4.76 17.16 14.72
N HIS A 52 3.57 16.97 14.15
CA HIS A 52 3.34 17.18 12.72
C HIS A 52 3.64 18.63 12.30
N PHE A 53 3.19 19.61 13.09
CA PHE A 53 3.52 21.03 12.86
C PHE A 53 5.01 21.32 12.96
N ILE A 54 5.73 20.68 13.89
CA ILE A 54 7.20 20.76 13.94
C ILE A 54 7.81 20.19 12.65
N GLY A 55 7.27 19.10 12.12
CA GLY A 55 7.61 18.57 10.79
C GLY A 55 7.44 19.60 9.68
N LEU A 56 6.28 20.28 9.61
CA LEU A 56 6.04 21.33 8.62
C LEU A 56 6.99 22.52 8.78
N LEU A 57 7.28 22.94 10.02
CA LEU A 57 8.26 23.99 10.29
C LEU A 57 9.68 23.55 9.89
N SER A 58 9.99 22.27 10.05
CA SER A 58 11.26 21.69 9.60
C SER A 58 11.42 21.75 8.08
N LEU A 59 10.34 21.69 7.29
CA LEU A 59 10.44 21.91 5.85
C LEU A 59 10.95 23.32 5.50
N VAL A 60 10.93 24.28 6.43
CA VAL A 60 11.52 25.61 6.23
C VAL A 60 12.87 25.73 6.92
N THR A 61 12.97 25.24 8.15
CA THR A 61 14.11 25.46 9.05
C THR A 61 15.18 24.36 9.01
N GLY A 62 14.85 23.16 8.53
CA GLY A 62 15.72 21.99 8.50
C GLY A 62 15.99 21.33 9.86
N ILE A 63 15.25 21.69 10.92
CA ILE A 63 15.53 21.21 12.28
C ILE A 63 15.50 19.68 12.45
N LEU A 64 14.69 18.98 11.65
CA LEU A 64 14.59 17.51 11.65
C LEU A 64 15.42 16.85 10.54
N ASP A 65 16.03 17.59 9.61
CA ASP A 65 16.80 17.01 8.51
C ASP A 65 17.90 16.05 8.99
N PRO A 66 18.66 16.33 10.08
CA PRO A 66 19.67 15.41 10.59
C PRO A 66 19.16 14.01 10.99
N LEU A 67 17.85 13.85 11.21
CA LEU A 67 17.25 12.56 11.54
C LEU A 67 17.20 11.60 10.35
N PHE A 68 17.35 12.11 9.12
CA PHE A 68 17.07 11.33 7.92
C PHE A 68 18.21 11.37 6.90
N ASN A 69 18.64 10.19 6.47
CA ASN A 69 19.62 10.06 5.39
C ASN A 69 19.17 10.78 4.11
N ASP A 70 17.89 10.65 3.75
CA ASP A 70 17.33 11.22 2.51
C ASP A 70 17.34 12.75 2.52
N ALA A 71 17.29 13.40 3.69
CA ALA A 71 17.35 14.86 3.81
C ALA A 71 18.79 15.38 3.78
N VAL A 72 19.75 14.61 4.32
CA VAL A 72 21.16 15.03 4.44
C VAL A 72 21.99 14.70 3.20
N ASN A 73 21.83 13.50 2.63
CA ASN A 73 22.75 12.95 1.63
C ASN A 73 22.19 12.94 0.20
N ARG A 74 21.15 13.75 -0.07
CA ARG A 74 20.54 13.87 -1.40
C ARG A 74 20.61 15.31 -1.89
N LEU A 75 20.28 15.51 -3.16
CA LEU A 75 20.46 16.81 -3.84
C LEU A 75 19.74 17.94 -3.11
N GLY A 76 18.62 17.64 -2.44
CA GLY A 76 17.98 18.54 -1.51
C GLY A 76 16.46 18.42 -1.51
N LYS A 77 15.83 19.48 -1.04
CA LYS A 77 14.37 19.59 -0.89
C LYS A 77 13.67 19.70 -2.24
N GLY A 78 12.59 18.96 -2.42
CA GLY A 78 11.79 18.94 -3.64
C GLY A 78 12.48 18.22 -4.81
N ALA A 79 13.57 17.51 -4.57
CA ALA A 79 14.40 17.00 -5.65
C ALA A 79 13.65 16.00 -6.54
N ASP A 80 12.79 15.15 -5.97
CA ASP A 80 11.95 14.24 -6.74
C ASP A 80 10.76 14.95 -7.41
N PHE A 81 10.22 15.97 -6.76
CA PHE A 81 9.20 16.84 -7.37
C PHE A 81 9.75 17.55 -8.62
N PHE A 82 10.97 18.06 -8.55
CA PHE A 82 11.60 18.77 -9.64
C PHE A 82 11.87 17.90 -10.87
N ALA A 83 12.02 16.58 -10.70
CA ALA A 83 12.03 15.66 -11.85
C ALA A 83 10.72 15.71 -12.66
N VAL A 84 9.57 15.77 -11.98
CA VAL A 84 8.25 15.89 -12.62
C VAL A 84 8.04 17.29 -13.21
N TYR A 85 8.46 18.33 -12.49
CA TYR A 85 8.42 19.70 -13.00
C TYR A 85 9.25 19.84 -14.28
N LYS A 86 10.50 19.35 -14.27
CA LYS A 86 11.41 19.39 -15.43
C LYS A 86 10.85 18.61 -16.61
N ALA A 87 10.26 17.44 -16.38
CA ALA A 87 9.58 16.69 -17.44
C ALA A 87 8.48 17.49 -18.14
N GLY A 88 7.70 18.26 -17.37
CA GLY A 88 6.72 19.20 -17.92
C GLY A 88 7.34 20.35 -18.71
N ASN A 89 8.42 20.94 -18.19
CA ASN A 89 9.15 22.02 -18.85
C ASN A 89 9.74 21.56 -20.20
N ASN A 90 10.37 20.37 -20.21
CA ASN A 90 10.91 19.77 -21.43
C ASN A 90 9.81 19.57 -22.48
N LEU A 91 8.65 19.05 -22.09
CA LEU A 91 7.52 18.92 -23.00
C LEU A 91 7.10 20.26 -23.60
N LEU A 92 6.99 21.31 -22.77
CA LEU A 92 6.62 22.66 -23.23
C LEU A 92 7.68 23.27 -24.17
N ALA A 93 8.93 22.85 -24.04
CA ALA A 93 10.02 23.20 -24.94
C ALA A 93 10.08 22.33 -26.22
N GLY A 94 9.19 21.33 -26.36
CA GLY A 94 9.20 20.40 -27.50
C GLY A 94 10.24 19.28 -27.38
N GLU A 95 10.78 19.05 -26.19
CA GLU A 95 11.76 18.00 -25.89
C GLU A 95 11.11 16.75 -25.27
N SER A 96 11.86 15.65 -25.18
CA SER A 96 11.42 14.46 -24.46
C SER A 96 11.23 14.76 -22.96
N VAL A 97 10.13 14.29 -22.36
CA VAL A 97 9.88 14.31 -20.91
C VAL A 97 10.97 13.57 -20.11
N TYR A 98 11.72 12.67 -20.75
CA TYR A 98 12.83 11.95 -20.14
C TYR A 98 14.20 12.61 -20.39
N ASN A 99 14.25 13.71 -21.15
CA ASN A 99 15.51 14.43 -21.38
C ASN A 99 16.07 14.93 -20.05
N TYR A 100 17.21 14.37 -19.65
CA TYR A 100 17.84 14.67 -18.37
C TYR A 100 19.06 15.58 -18.56
N THR A 101 19.00 16.75 -17.94
CA THR A 101 20.09 17.73 -17.90
C THR A 101 20.33 18.14 -16.45
N THR A 102 21.59 18.21 -16.04
CA THR A 102 21.99 18.61 -14.67
C THR A 102 21.97 20.12 -14.47
N THR A 103 21.88 20.89 -15.57
CA THR A 103 21.78 22.34 -15.59
C THR A 103 20.38 22.77 -16.02
N GLY A 104 19.87 23.90 -15.52
CA GLY A 104 18.65 24.52 -16.05
C GLY A 104 17.67 25.06 -15.00
N ASP A 105 16.39 25.02 -15.37
CA ASP A 105 15.28 25.79 -14.77
C ASP A 105 14.75 25.28 -13.41
N VAL A 106 15.41 24.27 -12.83
CA VAL A 106 15.03 23.69 -11.53
C VAL A 106 16.21 23.72 -10.56
N PRO A 107 15.97 23.88 -9.24
CA PRO A 107 17.04 23.92 -8.25
C PRO A 107 17.87 22.63 -8.19
N TYR A 108 17.22 21.49 -8.43
CA TYR A 108 17.83 20.16 -8.42
C TYR A 108 17.30 19.36 -9.60
N ALA A 109 18.17 18.60 -10.27
CA ALA A 109 17.78 17.73 -11.36
C ALA A 109 17.87 16.27 -10.92
N TYR A 110 16.74 15.56 -11.00
CA TYR A 110 16.70 14.09 -10.94
C TYR A 110 16.13 13.55 -12.26
N PRO A 111 16.54 12.34 -12.68
CA PRO A 111 15.92 11.67 -13.82
C PRO A 111 14.42 11.46 -13.61
N PHE A 112 13.62 11.76 -14.62
CA PHE A 112 12.19 11.49 -14.60
C PHE A 112 11.92 9.99 -14.81
N ARG A 113 11.27 9.34 -13.85
CA ARG A 113 11.03 7.87 -13.85
C ARG A 113 9.57 7.45 -13.96
N TYR A 114 8.66 8.40 -14.12
CA TYR A 114 7.22 8.14 -14.18
C TYR A 114 6.78 7.82 -15.62
N LEU A 115 5.52 7.42 -15.77
CA LEU A 115 4.89 7.29 -17.09
C LEU A 115 4.81 8.67 -17.77
N PRO A 116 4.85 8.74 -19.13
CA PRO A 116 4.78 10.02 -19.84
C PRO A 116 3.59 10.89 -19.44
N SER A 117 2.45 10.24 -19.17
CA SER A 117 1.23 10.89 -18.71
C SER A 117 1.39 11.75 -17.46
N VAL A 118 2.29 11.41 -16.55
CA VAL A 118 2.57 12.26 -15.38
C VAL A 118 3.28 13.54 -15.82
N GLY A 119 4.23 13.44 -16.74
CA GLY A 119 5.00 14.58 -17.25
C GLY A 119 4.13 15.56 -18.02
N TYR A 120 3.32 15.08 -18.97
CA TYR A 120 2.50 15.97 -19.79
C TYR A 120 1.19 16.44 -19.13
N SER A 121 0.79 15.86 -17.99
CA SER A 121 -0.36 16.34 -17.22
C SER A 121 0.08 17.16 -16.02
N LEU A 122 0.53 16.50 -14.95
CA LEU A 122 0.93 17.16 -13.71
C LEU A 122 2.19 18.00 -13.89
N GLY A 123 3.21 17.48 -14.58
CA GLY A 123 4.43 18.24 -14.87
C GLY A 123 4.13 19.53 -15.62
N ALA A 124 3.37 19.46 -16.72
CA ALA A 124 2.97 20.63 -17.49
C ALA A 124 2.10 21.60 -16.67
N LEU A 125 1.17 21.09 -15.86
CA LEU A 125 0.34 21.93 -14.97
C LEU A 125 1.18 22.68 -13.92
N PHE A 126 2.20 22.03 -13.35
CA PHE A 126 3.07 22.66 -12.36
C PHE A 126 3.90 23.81 -12.94
N ASN A 127 4.22 23.77 -14.23
CA ASN A 127 4.92 24.85 -14.94
C ASN A 127 4.08 26.12 -15.16
N VAL A 128 2.81 26.15 -14.73
CA VAL A 128 2.01 27.40 -14.67
C VAL A 128 2.56 28.38 -13.62
N THR A 129 3.39 27.90 -12.69
CA THR A 129 4.03 28.71 -11.63
C THR A 129 5.52 28.39 -11.53
N TYR A 130 6.28 29.20 -10.81
CA TYR A 130 7.71 28.94 -10.57
C TYR A 130 7.94 27.62 -9.80
N PRO A 131 9.11 26.95 -9.98
CA PRO A 131 9.37 25.63 -9.40
C PRO A 131 9.08 25.52 -7.90
N TRP A 132 9.54 26.47 -7.09
CA TRP A 132 9.31 26.47 -5.65
C TRP A 132 7.83 26.67 -5.28
N THR A 133 7.11 27.53 -6.01
CA THR A 133 5.68 27.72 -5.81
C THR A 133 4.91 26.44 -6.14
N ALA A 134 5.30 25.77 -7.22
CA ALA A 134 4.72 24.49 -7.61
C ALA A 134 5.00 23.40 -6.56
N TYR A 135 6.23 23.33 -6.03
CA TYR A 135 6.61 22.41 -4.96
C TYR A 135 5.76 22.63 -3.70
N TRP A 136 5.63 23.88 -3.22
CA TRP A 136 4.78 24.17 -2.06
C TRP A 136 3.30 23.90 -2.32
N SER A 137 2.84 24.07 -3.56
CA SER A 137 1.48 23.66 -3.95
C SER A 137 1.30 22.14 -3.84
N TRP A 138 2.32 21.36 -4.22
CA TRP A 138 2.33 19.91 -4.03
C TRP A 138 2.38 19.48 -2.57
N VAL A 139 3.15 20.18 -1.73
CA VAL A 139 3.14 19.99 -0.27
C VAL A 139 1.72 20.22 0.28
N LEU A 140 1.06 21.32 -0.13
CA LEU A 140 -0.32 21.61 0.28
C LEU A 140 -1.30 20.52 -0.18
N ILE A 141 -1.16 20.00 -1.40
CA ILE A 141 -2.00 18.89 -1.89
C ILE A 141 -1.85 17.65 -0.99
N ASN A 142 -0.62 17.30 -0.59
CA ASN A 142 -0.38 16.18 0.32
C ASN A 142 -0.97 16.44 1.72
N GLU A 143 -0.88 17.65 2.26
CA GLU A 143 -1.53 18.01 3.53
C GLU A 143 -3.07 17.87 3.44
N VAL A 144 -3.67 18.30 2.33
CA VAL A 144 -5.11 18.10 2.09
C VAL A 144 -5.47 16.61 2.04
N LEU A 145 -4.67 15.79 1.37
CA LEU A 145 -4.85 14.34 1.34
C LEU A 145 -4.73 13.73 2.75
N LEU A 146 -3.80 14.22 3.58
CA LEU A 146 -3.66 13.80 4.97
C LEU A 146 -4.92 14.13 5.76
N VAL A 147 -5.42 15.37 5.68
CA VAL A 147 -6.67 15.77 6.35
C VAL A 147 -7.85 14.91 5.90
N VAL A 148 -7.96 14.61 4.61
CA VAL A 148 -8.98 13.68 4.08
C VAL A 148 -8.83 12.29 4.70
N ASN A 149 -7.61 11.76 4.79
CA ASN A 149 -7.35 10.46 5.42
C ASN A 149 -7.70 10.46 6.91
N LEU A 150 -7.37 11.53 7.65
CA LEU A 150 -7.75 11.69 9.06
C LEU A 150 -9.28 11.69 9.22
N TYR A 151 -9.99 12.45 8.38
CA TYR A 151 -11.45 12.47 8.36
C TYR A 151 -12.04 11.09 8.04
N LEU A 152 -11.51 10.41 7.02
CA LEU A 152 -11.97 9.07 6.66
C LEU A 152 -11.70 8.04 7.76
N THR A 153 -10.56 8.12 8.45
CA THR A 153 -10.25 7.33 9.64
C THR A 153 -11.24 7.58 10.77
N TRP A 154 -11.58 8.85 11.06
CA TRP A 154 -12.60 9.22 12.04
C TRP A 154 -13.98 8.67 11.71
N ARG A 155 -14.32 8.63 10.42
CA ARG A 155 -15.62 8.11 9.92
C ARG A 155 -15.64 6.59 9.74
N ALA A 156 -14.48 5.94 9.72
CA ALA A 156 -14.36 4.50 9.48
C ALA A 156 -14.81 3.65 10.67
N THR A 157 -14.73 4.19 11.89
CA THR A 157 -15.10 3.46 13.12
C THR A 157 -15.97 4.33 14.03
N PRO A 158 -17.01 3.75 14.68
CA PRO A 158 -17.76 4.47 15.72
C PRO A 158 -16.96 4.60 17.04
N ASP A 159 -15.89 3.82 17.22
CA ASP A 159 -15.06 3.87 18.42
C ASP A 159 -14.06 5.04 18.34
N ARG A 160 -14.31 6.07 19.14
CA ARG A 160 -13.48 7.29 19.16
C ARG A 160 -12.06 7.03 19.62
N ARG A 161 -11.83 6.01 20.44
CA ARG A 161 -10.49 5.67 20.92
C ARG A 161 -9.63 5.17 19.77
N ILE A 162 -10.17 4.22 19.00
CA ILE A 162 -9.49 3.65 17.81
C ILE A 162 -9.29 4.74 16.75
N ALA A 163 -10.30 5.61 16.55
CA ALA A 163 -10.18 6.72 15.61
C ALA A 163 -9.02 7.67 15.99
N LEU A 164 -8.94 8.11 17.25
CA LEU A 164 -7.87 9.00 17.73
C LEU A 164 -6.49 8.36 17.62
N VAL A 165 -6.35 7.08 17.99
CA VAL A 165 -5.09 6.34 17.82
C VAL A 165 -4.68 6.28 16.35
N GLY A 166 -5.63 5.93 15.47
CA GLY A 166 -5.38 5.87 14.03
C GLY A 166 -5.00 7.22 13.41
N MET A 167 -5.68 8.29 13.81
CA MET A 167 -5.35 9.65 13.38
C MET A 167 -3.99 10.10 13.89
N SER A 168 -3.64 9.76 15.13
CA SER A 168 -2.32 10.05 15.70
C SER A 168 -1.21 9.32 14.92
N LEU A 169 -1.47 8.08 14.49
CA LEU A 169 -0.50 7.32 13.70
C LEU A 169 -0.23 7.96 12.33
N TRP A 170 -1.25 8.51 11.65
CA TRP A 170 -1.04 9.26 10.41
C TRP A 170 -0.15 10.50 10.62
N LEU A 171 -0.38 11.25 11.69
CA LEU A 171 0.36 12.49 12.01
C LEU A 171 1.80 12.23 12.47
N LEU A 172 2.04 11.12 13.17
CA LEU A 172 3.36 10.76 13.71
C LEU A 172 4.23 9.99 12.73
N PHE A 173 3.74 9.67 11.53
CA PHE A 173 4.45 8.79 10.60
C PHE A 173 5.60 9.54 9.92
N SER A 174 6.80 9.50 10.49
CA SER A 174 7.94 10.30 10.00
C SER A 174 8.29 10.12 8.50
N PRO A 175 8.07 8.97 7.83
CA PRO A 175 8.21 8.91 6.36
C PRO A 175 7.35 9.93 5.60
N PHE A 176 6.24 10.41 6.18
CA PHE A 176 5.44 11.48 5.59
C PHE A 176 6.19 12.82 5.58
N TYR A 177 7.00 13.13 6.60
CA TYR A 177 7.87 14.30 6.57
C TYR A 177 8.82 14.25 5.36
N LEU A 178 9.48 13.10 5.16
CA LEU A 178 10.37 12.92 4.02
C LEU A 178 9.66 12.95 2.67
N GLU A 179 8.44 12.45 2.60
CA GLU A 179 7.60 12.57 1.40
C GLU A 179 7.40 14.04 1.03
N LEU A 180 7.06 14.89 2.01
CA LEU A 180 6.92 16.33 1.79
C LEU A 180 8.26 16.97 1.43
N PHE A 181 9.33 16.60 2.15
CA PHE A 181 10.68 17.12 1.93
C PHE A 181 11.16 16.86 0.50
N LEU A 182 11.04 15.63 0.01
CA LEU A 182 11.48 15.25 -1.34
C LEU A 182 10.47 15.65 -2.43
N GLY A 183 9.20 15.80 -2.06
CA GLY A 183 8.10 16.09 -2.98
C GLY A 183 7.70 14.88 -3.82
N GLN A 184 7.69 13.70 -3.20
CA GLN A 184 7.34 12.43 -3.83
C GLN A 184 5.83 12.24 -4.04
N PHE A 185 5.47 11.14 -4.72
CA PHE A 185 4.07 10.79 -5.06
C PHE A 185 3.57 9.52 -4.32
N SER A 186 4.34 9.02 -3.36
CA SER A 186 4.07 7.80 -2.59
C SER A 186 2.94 7.99 -1.58
N PHE A 187 2.74 9.18 -1.01
CA PHE A 187 1.62 9.44 -0.09
C PHE A 187 0.28 9.58 -0.83
N ALA A 188 0.29 10.16 -2.03
CA ALA A 188 -0.87 10.11 -2.91
C ALA A 188 -1.26 8.65 -3.20
N MET A 189 -0.28 7.78 -3.49
CA MET A 189 -0.50 6.34 -3.63
C MET A 189 -1.05 5.71 -2.35
N ALA A 190 -0.47 6.04 -1.18
CA ALA A 190 -0.92 5.55 0.11
C ALA A 190 -2.39 5.91 0.37
N SER A 191 -2.78 7.15 0.08
CA SER A 191 -4.17 7.63 0.19
C SER A 191 -5.11 6.80 -0.68
N LEU A 192 -4.74 6.56 -1.95
CA LEU A 192 -5.52 5.72 -2.87
C LEU A 192 -5.63 4.26 -2.38
N PHE A 193 -4.57 3.70 -1.79
CA PHE A 193 -4.61 2.35 -1.21
C PHE A 193 -5.54 2.29 0.01
N PHE A 194 -5.50 3.31 0.87
CA PHE A 194 -6.39 3.41 2.01
C PHE A 194 -7.86 3.52 1.57
N TRP A 195 -8.15 4.37 0.58
CA TRP A 195 -9.50 4.54 0.03
C TRP A 195 -10.01 3.25 -0.64
N THR A 196 -9.12 2.53 -1.33
CA THR A 196 -9.40 1.20 -1.87
C THR A 196 -9.77 0.22 -0.77
N GLY A 197 -9.02 0.21 0.34
CA GLY A 197 -9.32 -0.61 1.51
C GLY A 197 -10.69 -0.27 2.13
N LEU A 198 -11.01 1.02 2.26
CA LEU A 198 -12.33 1.46 2.74
C LEU A 198 -13.47 1.03 1.80
N ALA A 199 -13.28 1.16 0.48
CA ALA A 199 -14.24 0.70 -0.51
C ALA A 199 -14.43 -0.83 -0.44
N LEU A 200 -13.35 -1.59 -0.28
CA LEU A 200 -13.41 -3.04 -0.08
C LEU A 200 -14.17 -3.41 1.20
N HIS A 201 -13.89 -2.73 2.32
CA HIS A 201 -14.57 -2.95 3.59
C HIS A 201 -16.09 -2.70 3.48
N ARG A 202 -16.47 -1.63 2.77
CA ARG A 202 -17.87 -1.25 2.53
C ARG A 202 -18.54 -2.01 1.38
N SER A 203 -17.81 -2.90 0.70
CA SER A 203 -18.27 -3.60 -0.51
C SER A 203 -18.69 -2.67 -1.67
N GLU A 204 -18.07 -1.48 -1.77
CA GLU A 204 -18.31 -0.47 -2.80
C GLU A 204 -17.41 -0.68 -4.02
N THR A 205 -17.53 -1.84 -4.67
CA THR A 205 -16.61 -2.26 -5.75
C THR A 205 -16.54 -1.30 -6.94
N GLY A 206 -17.61 -0.55 -7.21
CA GLY A 206 -17.65 0.46 -8.28
C GLY A 206 -16.65 1.62 -8.09
N LYS A 207 -16.24 1.92 -6.85
CA LYS A 207 -15.27 2.99 -6.56
C LYS A 207 -13.82 2.54 -6.75
N ILE A 208 -13.55 1.24 -6.67
CA ILE A 208 -12.18 0.70 -6.71
C ILE A 208 -11.52 0.98 -8.07
N GLY A 209 -12.27 0.88 -9.17
CA GLY A 209 -11.71 1.07 -10.52
C GLY A 209 -11.10 2.45 -10.73
N PRO A 210 -11.86 3.54 -10.56
CA PRO A 210 -11.33 4.91 -10.65
C PRO A 210 -10.15 5.17 -9.71
N ILE A 211 -10.19 4.64 -8.48
CA ILE A 211 -9.10 4.82 -7.50
C ILE A 211 -7.83 4.10 -7.97
N TRP A 212 -7.93 2.85 -8.42
CA TRP A 212 -6.77 2.06 -8.83
C TRP A 212 -6.21 2.47 -10.20
N VAL A 213 -7.04 2.89 -11.16
CA VAL A 213 -6.50 3.47 -12.41
C VAL A 213 -5.73 4.76 -12.13
N THR A 214 -6.22 5.60 -11.21
CA THR A 214 -5.49 6.80 -10.77
C THR A 214 -4.16 6.42 -10.13
N SER A 215 -4.13 5.39 -9.29
CA SER A 215 -2.86 4.94 -8.69
C SER A 215 -1.90 4.40 -9.74
N LEU A 216 -2.37 3.69 -10.76
CA LEU A 216 -1.54 3.18 -11.85
C LEU A 216 -0.93 4.30 -12.69
N LEU A 217 -1.71 5.36 -12.97
CA LEU A 217 -1.23 6.52 -13.72
C LEU A 217 -0.20 7.32 -12.93
N LEU A 218 -0.36 7.44 -11.61
CA LEU A 218 0.63 8.08 -10.75
C LEU A 218 1.91 7.26 -10.63
N LYS A 219 1.81 5.98 -10.21
CA LYS A 219 2.95 5.05 -10.11
C LYS A 219 2.51 3.64 -10.56
N THR A 220 3.24 3.07 -11.51
CA THR A 220 3.01 1.71 -12.05
C THR A 220 3.15 0.61 -10.99
N ASN A 221 3.80 0.89 -9.86
CA ASN A 221 3.98 -0.04 -8.74
C ASN A 221 2.69 -0.66 -8.22
N SER A 222 1.54 0.02 -8.38
CA SER A 222 0.23 -0.54 -8.00
C SER A 222 -0.26 -1.69 -8.91
N LEU A 223 0.47 -2.01 -9.99
CA LEU A 223 0.25 -3.24 -10.77
C LEU A 223 0.44 -4.51 -9.95
N ILE A 224 1.18 -4.44 -8.83
CA ILE A 224 1.37 -5.58 -7.93
C ILE A 224 0.02 -6.13 -7.39
N PHE A 225 -1.05 -5.33 -7.39
CA PHE A 225 -2.38 -5.76 -6.98
C PHE A 225 -3.18 -6.50 -8.08
N LEU A 226 -2.63 -6.68 -9.28
CA LEU A 226 -3.32 -7.37 -10.37
C LEU A 226 -3.90 -8.75 -9.96
N PRO A 227 -3.14 -9.64 -9.28
CA PRO A 227 -3.68 -10.93 -8.85
C PRO A 227 -4.87 -10.80 -7.89
N LEU A 228 -4.88 -9.77 -7.04
CA LEU A 228 -5.96 -9.48 -6.11
C LEU A 228 -7.26 -9.13 -6.85
N TRP A 229 -7.17 -8.28 -7.87
CA TRP A 229 -8.35 -7.85 -8.64
C TRP A 229 -8.93 -8.99 -9.48
N LEU A 230 -8.07 -9.83 -10.05
CA LEU A 230 -8.50 -11.05 -10.73
C LEU A 230 -9.19 -12.01 -9.75
N ARG A 231 -8.61 -12.21 -8.55
CA ARG A 231 -9.21 -13.01 -7.48
C ARG A 231 -10.57 -12.50 -7.03
N PHE A 232 -10.79 -11.18 -7.07
CA PHE A 232 -12.07 -10.55 -6.75
C PHE A 232 -13.04 -10.47 -7.94
N ARG A 233 -12.71 -11.12 -9.06
CA ARG A 233 -13.51 -11.14 -10.30
C ARG A 233 -13.73 -9.75 -10.89
N MET A 234 -12.77 -8.85 -10.69
CA MET A 234 -12.79 -7.49 -11.21
C MET A 234 -12.08 -7.37 -12.57
N GLY A 235 -12.21 -8.40 -13.42
CA GLY A 235 -11.51 -8.46 -14.72
C GLY A 235 -11.85 -7.29 -15.65
N ARG A 236 -13.10 -6.79 -15.61
CA ARG A 236 -13.47 -5.57 -16.35
C ARG A 236 -12.71 -4.34 -15.86
N THR A 237 -12.57 -4.18 -14.55
CA THR A 237 -11.78 -3.09 -13.96
C THR A 237 -10.33 -3.18 -14.36
N VAL A 238 -9.75 -4.39 -14.34
CA VAL A 238 -8.39 -4.68 -14.84
C VAL A 238 -8.23 -4.23 -16.29
N LEU A 239 -9.09 -4.73 -17.18
CA LEU A 239 -9.00 -4.43 -18.61
C LEU A 239 -9.12 -2.93 -18.89
N ILE A 240 -10.10 -2.25 -18.27
CA ILE A 240 -10.31 -0.81 -18.47
C ILE A 240 -9.11 -0.02 -17.94
N SER A 241 -8.59 -0.36 -16.75
CA SER A 241 -7.47 0.38 -16.17
C SER A 241 -6.20 0.25 -17.02
N LEU A 242 -5.90 -0.97 -17.50
CA LEU A 242 -4.78 -1.20 -18.40
C LEU A 242 -4.98 -0.49 -19.75
N ALA A 243 -6.20 -0.53 -20.31
CA ALA A 243 -6.51 0.17 -21.55
C ALA A 243 -6.33 1.69 -21.42
N VAL A 244 -6.71 2.29 -20.28
CA VAL A 244 -6.51 3.72 -20.00
C VAL A 244 -5.02 4.05 -19.88
N VAL A 245 -4.26 3.26 -19.12
CA VAL A 245 -2.80 3.45 -18.97
C VAL A 245 -2.11 3.34 -20.33
N VAL A 246 -2.41 2.31 -21.13
CA VAL A 246 -1.86 2.15 -22.47
C VAL A 246 -2.31 3.30 -23.38
N GLY A 247 -3.60 3.63 -23.41
CA GLY A 247 -4.14 4.68 -24.29
C GLY A 247 -3.56 6.07 -24.01
N LEU A 248 -3.24 6.38 -22.76
CA LEU A 248 -2.63 7.66 -22.39
C LEU A 248 -1.12 7.69 -22.69
N ASN A 249 -0.40 6.57 -22.61
CA ASN A 249 1.07 6.58 -22.69
C ASN A 249 1.63 6.08 -24.02
N LEU A 250 0.94 5.17 -24.71
CA LEU A 250 1.38 4.61 -25.98
C LEU A 250 1.57 5.67 -27.08
N PRO A 251 0.68 6.66 -27.27
CA PRO A 251 0.89 7.68 -28.29
C PRO A 251 2.22 8.43 -28.12
N TYR A 252 2.60 8.74 -26.87
CA TYR A 252 3.87 9.41 -26.60
C TYR A 252 5.07 8.55 -27.02
N PHE A 253 5.07 7.27 -26.66
CA PHE A 253 6.16 6.35 -27.04
C PHE A 253 6.24 6.08 -28.55
N LEU A 254 5.15 6.25 -29.30
CA LEU A 254 5.14 6.12 -30.76
C LEU A 254 5.60 7.38 -31.49
N LEU A 255 5.47 8.55 -30.86
CA LEU A 255 5.74 9.85 -31.48
C LEU A 255 7.09 10.46 -31.07
N VAL A 256 7.65 10.07 -29.93
CA VAL A 256 8.92 10.59 -29.42
C VAL A 256 10.00 9.52 -29.53
N ASP A 257 10.93 9.72 -30.45
CA ASP A 257 12.05 8.81 -30.68
C ASP A 257 12.88 8.60 -29.41
N GLY A 258 13.29 7.35 -29.15
CA GLY A 258 14.11 6.99 -27.99
C GLY A 258 13.38 6.92 -26.64
N ALA A 259 12.19 7.50 -26.50
CA ALA A 259 11.47 7.60 -25.22
C ALA A 259 11.21 6.24 -24.54
N TRP A 260 10.97 5.17 -25.33
CA TRP A 260 10.83 3.82 -24.77
C TRP A 260 12.13 3.31 -24.15
N ALA A 261 13.27 3.53 -24.81
CA ALA A 261 14.58 3.09 -24.32
C ALA A 261 14.95 3.86 -23.04
N GLU A 262 14.70 5.17 -23.01
CA GLU A 262 14.92 6.01 -21.83
C GLU A 262 14.06 5.56 -20.64
N TRP A 263 12.75 5.37 -20.86
CA TRP A 263 11.84 4.91 -19.81
C TRP A 263 12.16 3.49 -19.33
N SER A 264 12.41 2.55 -20.26
CA SER A 264 12.73 1.16 -19.92
C SER A 264 14.09 1.02 -19.25
N GLY A 265 15.01 1.97 -19.47
CA GLY A 265 16.26 2.11 -18.75
C GLY A 265 16.08 2.24 -17.23
N ASN A 266 14.94 2.76 -16.75
CA ASN A 266 14.62 2.78 -15.32
C ASN A 266 14.50 1.38 -14.70
N PHE A 267 14.31 0.35 -15.54
CA PHE A 267 14.26 -1.05 -15.13
C PHE A 267 15.56 -1.80 -15.44
N ALA A 268 16.61 -1.12 -15.90
CA ALA A 268 17.88 -1.76 -16.22
C ALA A 268 18.51 -2.45 -14.99
N SER A 269 18.27 -1.91 -13.79
CA SER A 269 18.68 -2.55 -12.52
C SER A 269 17.99 -3.90 -12.27
N LEU A 270 16.77 -4.11 -12.79
CA LEU A 270 16.12 -5.43 -12.76
C LEU A 270 16.83 -6.42 -13.70
N GLY A 271 17.41 -5.95 -14.80
CA GLY A 271 18.09 -6.78 -15.79
C GLY A 271 19.56 -7.06 -15.44
N SER A 272 20.24 -6.13 -14.78
CA SER A 272 21.62 -6.32 -14.30
C SER A 272 21.69 -7.18 -13.05
N GLY A 273 20.58 -7.32 -12.32
CA GLY A 273 20.50 -8.10 -11.07
C GLY A 273 21.26 -7.48 -9.90
N ALA A 274 21.91 -6.34 -10.11
CA ALA A 274 22.62 -5.59 -9.09
C ALA A 274 21.65 -4.59 -8.45
N VAL A 275 21.28 -4.83 -7.20
CA VAL A 275 20.63 -3.83 -6.36
C VAL A 275 21.74 -3.03 -5.71
N ASP A 276 21.71 -1.71 -5.82
CA ASP A 276 22.68 -0.87 -5.11
C ASP A 276 22.24 -0.74 -3.64
N PRO A 277 22.93 -1.38 -2.68
CA PRO A 277 22.62 -1.24 -1.28
C PRO A 277 23.28 0.04 -0.80
N HIS A 278 22.46 1.00 -0.43
CA HIS A 278 22.88 2.26 0.14
C HIS A 278 21.89 2.62 1.26
N PRO A 279 22.14 3.60 2.13
CA PRO A 279 21.37 3.83 3.36
C PRO A 279 19.99 4.40 3.11
N GLY A 280 19.79 4.99 1.93
CA GLY A 280 18.46 5.32 1.44
C GLY A 280 17.65 4.10 0.98
N ASN A 281 18.25 2.96 0.62
CA ASN A 281 17.54 1.81 0.05
C ASN A 281 17.29 0.75 1.12
N LEU A 282 16.14 0.84 1.78
CA LEU A 282 15.71 0.05 2.93
C LEU A 282 14.82 -1.14 2.53
N GLY A 283 14.92 -1.62 1.29
CA GLY A 283 14.18 -2.77 0.78
C GLY A 283 14.85 -4.09 1.17
N LEU A 284 14.09 -5.18 1.20
CA LEU A 284 14.68 -6.51 1.44
C LEU A 284 15.76 -6.89 0.43
N PRO A 285 15.62 -6.62 -0.89
CA PRO A 285 16.70 -6.91 -1.84
C PRO A 285 18.02 -6.21 -1.49
N ALA A 286 17.97 -4.94 -1.07
CA ALA A 286 19.15 -4.18 -0.65
C ALA A 286 19.79 -4.73 0.64
N PHE A 287 18.96 -5.16 1.59
CA PHE A 287 19.46 -5.81 2.81
C PHE A 287 20.14 -7.16 2.51
N LEU A 288 19.58 -7.98 1.62
CA LEU A 288 20.19 -9.24 1.21
C LEU A 288 21.53 -9.02 0.48
N GLU A 289 21.61 -8.01 -0.39
CA GLU A 289 22.86 -7.58 -1.02
C GLU A 289 23.91 -7.18 0.03
N THR A 290 23.48 -6.45 1.06
CA THR A 290 24.37 -6.04 2.17
C THR A 290 24.96 -7.25 2.89
N ILE A 291 24.12 -8.22 3.30
CA ILE A 291 24.57 -9.45 3.96
C ILE A 291 25.58 -10.19 3.08
N GLN A 292 25.34 -10.22 1.78
CA GLN A 292 26.23 -10.90 0.85
C GLN A 292 27.60 -10.23 0.72
N ARG A 293 27.65 -8.90 0.70
CA ARG A 293 28.91 -8.14 0.69
C ARG A 293 29.76 -8.45 1.92
N ASP A 294 29.13 -8.60 3.09
CA ASP A 294 29.80 -8.91 4.35
C ASP A 294 30.19 -10.40 4.49
N VAL A 295 29.52 -11.31 3.78
CA VAL A 295 29.79 -12.76 3.81
C VAL A 295 30.08 -13.29 2.40
N PRO A 296 31.31 -13.04 1.87
CA PRO A 296 31.72 -13.51 0.55
C PRO A 296 31.66 -15.04 0.47
N GLY A 297 31.10 -15.57 -0.63
CA GLY A 297 30.94 -17.02 -0.85
C GLY A 297 29.52 -17.54 -0.61
N THR A 298 28.60 -16.69 -0.15
CA THR A 298 27.16 -16.92 -0.30
C THR A 298 26.75 -16.82 -1.78
N LEU A 299 25.64 -17.46 -2.19
CA LEU A 299 25.16 -17.48 -3.59
C LEU A 299 25.24 -16.09 -4.23
N PRO A 300 25.65 -15.93 -5.51
CA PRO A 300 25.68 -14.62 -6.18
C PRO A 300 24.38 -13.84 -5.97
N ALA A 301 24.47 -12.54 -5.66
CA ALA A 301 23.38 -11.64 -5.32
C ALA A 301 22.22 -11.65 -6.29
N MET A 302 22.56 -11.68 -7.57
CA MET A 302 21.63 -11.81 -8.67
C MET A 302 20.77 -13.10 -8.57
N ILE A 303 21.34 -14.19 -8.03
CA ILE A 303 20.65 -15.47 -7.79
C ILE A 303 19.93 -15.48 -6.44
N ALA A 304 20.19 -14.54 -5.51
CA ALA A 304 19.42 -14.44 -4.27
C ALA A 304 18.16 -13.57 -4.45
N ALA A 305 18.28 -12.41 -5.09
CA ALA A 305 17.20 -11.43 -5.18
C ALA A 305 16.03 -11.86 -6.09
N LEU A 306 16.33 -12.44 -7.26
CA LEU A 306 15.30 -12.89 -8.22
C LEU A 306 14.46 -14.06 -7.68
N PRO A 307 15.05 -15.18 -7.23
CA PRO A 307 14.31 -16.27 -6.60
C PRO A 307 13.55 -15.82 -5.35
N TRP A 308 14.09 -14.88 -4.59
CA TRP A 308 13.37 -14.29 -3.45
C TRP A 308 12.11 -13.54 -3.88
N GLY A 309 12.22 -12.66 -4.89
CA GLY A 309 11.07 -11.96 -5.47
C GLY A 309 9.99 -12.94 -5.92
N PHE A 310 10.37 -14.00 -6.66
CA PHE A 310 9.44 -15.05 -7.06
C PHE A 310 8.87 -15.84 -5.88
N ALA A 311 9.65 -16.10 -4.84
CA ALA A 311 9.17 -16.79 -3.64
C ALA A 311 8.12 -15.97 -2.89
N VAL A 312 8.37 -14.68 -2.67
CA VAL A 312 7.41 -13.77 -2.01
C VAL A 312 6.15 -13.60 -2.85
N LEU A 313 6.28 -13.34 -4.15
CA LEU A 313 5.13 -13.19 -5.04
C LEU A 313 4.36 -14.50 -5.21
N GLY A 314 5.06 -15.63 -5.30
CA GLY A 314 4.48 -16.97 -5.37
C GLY A 314 3.69 -17.32 -4.10
N LEU A 315 4.27 -17.04 -2.92
CA LEU A 315 3.58 -17.19 -1.65
C LEU A 315 2.34 -16.29 -1.56
N CYS A 316 2.45 -15.02 -1.96
CA CYS A 316 1.31 -14.10 -2.03
C CYS A 316 0.21 -14.63 -2.97
N GLY A 317 0.60 -15.18 -4.13
CA GLY A 317 -0.30 -15.82 -5.08
C GLY A 317 -1.05 -17.00 -4.47
N ILE A 318 -0.33 -17.94 -3.85
CA ILE A 318 -0.91 -19.11 -3.17
C ILE A 318 -1.86 -18.65 -2.06
N VAL A 319 -1.44 -17.75 -1.19
CA VAL A 319 -2.27 -17.22 -0.10
C VAL A 319 -3.50 -16.50 -0.63
N THR A 320 -3.39 -15.78 -1.76
CA THR A 320 -4.52 -15.12 -2.43
C THR A 320 -5.54 -16.12 -2.98
N LEU A 321 -5.08 -17.25 -3.52
CA LEU A 321 -5.95 -18.32 -4.01
C LEU A 321 -6.68 -19.03 -2.86
N LEU A 322 -5.96 -19.29 -1.75
CA LEU A 322 -6.53 -19.94 -0.57
C LEU A 322 -7.51 -19.02 0.18
N ALA A 323 -7.23 -17.73 0.25
CA ALA A 323 -8.02 -16.77 1.01
C ALA A 323 -9.50 -16.72 0.61
N GLY A 324 -10.38 -16.75 1.59
CA GLY A 324 -11.82 -16.62 1.41
C GLY A 324 -12.31 -15.17 1.35
N PRO A 325 -13.61 -14.97 1.04
CA PRO A 325 -14.18 -13.64 0.78
C PRO A 325 -14.10 -12.65 1.94
N ALA A 326 -13.94 -13.12 3.19
CA ALA A 326 -13.83 -12.26 4.36
C ALA A 326 -12.41 -11.68 4.55
N GLN A 327 -11.40 -12.20 3.83
CA GLN A 327 -9.99 -11.86 4.02
C GLN A 327 -9.51 -10.72 3.11
N LYS A 328 -10.40 -10.02 2.39
CA LYS A 328 -10.01 -9.03 1.35
C LYS A 328 -9.06 -7.94 1.85
N LEU A 329 -9.31 -7.41 3.04
CA LEU A 329 -8.46 -6.37 3.63
C LEU A 329 -7.07 -6.89 3.99
N ARG A 330 -6.98 -8.10 4.55
CA ARG A 330 -5.70 -8.74 4.85
C ARG A 330 -4.92 -9.04 3.58
N LEU A 331 -5.59 -9.46 2.51
CA LEU A 331 -4.94 -9.64 1.22
C LEU A 331 -4.40 -8.32 0.66
N LEU A 332 -5.18 -7.23 0.72
CA LEU A 332 -4.68 -5.92 0.31
C LEU A 332 -3.44 -5.52 1.13
N ALA A 333 -3.50 -5.67 2.46
CA ALA A 333 -2.38 -5.40 3.34
C ALA A 333 -1.16 -6.29 3.03
N LEU A 334 -1.37 -7.57 2.72
CA LEU A 334 -0.32 -8.53 2.35
C LEU A 334 0.40 -8.09 1.08
N TRP A 335 -0.34 -7.71 0.04
CA TRP A 335 0.25 -7.25 -1.22
C TRP A 335 0.94 -5.88 -1.09
N ILE A 336 0.45 -5.00 -0.19
CA ILE A 336 1.18 -3.77 0.16
C ILE A 336 2.51 -4.13 0.82
N CYS A 337 2.54 -5.06 1.77
CA CYS A 337 3.79 -5.51 2.39
C CYS A 337 4.73 -6.14 1.35
N ALA A 338 4.19 -6.94 0.42
CA ALA A 338 4.96 -7.61 -0.63
C ALA A 338 5.77 -6.61 -1.46
N TYR A 339 5.23 -5.44 -1.78
CA TYR A 339 5.97 -4.38 -2.48
C TYR A 339 7.33 -4.08 -1.83
N PHE A 340 7.37 -3.88 -0.51
CA PHE A 340 8.60 -3.57 0.23
C PHE A 340 9.58 -4.75 0.30
N LEU A 341 9.09 -5.97 0.12
CA LEU A 341 9.90 -7.18 0.16
C LEU A 341 10.45 -7.60 -1.21
N VAL A 342 9.93 -7.03 -2.31
CA VAL A 342 10.34 -7.39 -3.67
C VAL A 342 10.87 -6.23 -4.50
N PHE A 343 10.49 -5.00 -4.18
CA PHE A 343 10.91 -3.83 -4.96
C PHE A 343 12.39 -3.51 -4.66
N ALA A 344 13.16 -3.25 -5.72
CA ALA A 344 14.61 -3.10 -5.63
C ALA A 344 15.05 -1.81 -4.94
N GLU A 345 14.29 -0.72 -5.10
CA GLU A 345 14.64 0.61 -4.61
C GLU A 345 13.55 1.14 -3.67
N VAL A 346 13.64 0.74 -2.40
CA VAL A 346 12.66 1.13 -1.38
C VAL A 346 13.28 2.18 -0.47
N TRP A 347 12.83 3.41 -0.60
CA TRP A 347 13.35 4.52 0.16
C TRP A 347 12.62 4.71 1.49
N GLU A 348 13.20 5.47 2.44
CA GLU A 348 12.54 5.68 3.73
C GLU A 348 11.15 6.31 3.55
N HIS A 349 11.04 7.33 2.70
CA HIS A 349 9.77 7.96 2.36
C HIS A 349 8.76 6.98 1.70
N HIS A 350 9.22 5.95 0.97
CA HIS A 350 8.32 4.95 0.37
C HIS A 350 7.49 4.19 1.42
N TYR A 351 7.96 4.07 2.67
CA TYR A 351 7.24 3.39 3.74
C TYR A 351 5.89 4.03 4.09
N VAL A 352 5.64 5.26 3.64
CA VAL A 352 4.31 5.87 3.72
C VAL A 352 3.24 5.05 2.99
N MET A 353 3.60 4.28 1.96
CA MET A 353 2.69 3.35 1.27
C MET A 353 2.31 2.12 2.10
N LEU A 354 3.03 1.82 3.19
CA LEU A 354 2.70 0.73 4.11
C LEU A 354 1.66 1.16 5.16
N LEU A 355 1.57 2.45 5.45
CA LEU A 355 0.64 3.03 6.43
C LEU A 355 -0.84 2.64 6.19
N PRO A 356 -1.37 2.61 4.96
CA PRO A 356 -2.72 2.09 4.69
C PRO A 356 -2.94 0.66 5.17
N ALA A 357 -1.97 -0.24 5.01
CA ALA A 357 -2.07 -1.61 5.49
C ALA A 357 -2.20 -1.64 7.00
N VAL A 358 -1.33 -0.91 7.71
CA VAL A 358 -1.39 -0.74 9.16
C VAL A 358 -2.74 -0.18 9.60
N MET A 359 -3.17 0.92 8.98
CA MET A 359 -4.41 1.60 9.32
C MET A 359 -5.65 0.73 9.15
N LEU A 360 -5.75 -0.01 8.05
CA LEU A 360 -6.86 -0.93 7.80
C LEU A 360 -6.90 -2.06 8.83
N LEU A 361 -5.74 -2.60 9.24
CA LEU A 361 -5.65 -3.63 10.27
C LEU A 361 -6.02 -3.07 11.66
N VAL A 362 -5.52 -1.88 12.02
CA VAL A 362 -5.87 -1.22 13.27
C VAL A 362 -7.37 -0.97 13.37
N LEU A 363 -7.98 -0.47 12.30
CA LEU A 363 -9.40 -0.13 12.27
C LEU A 363 -10.29 -1.38 12.29
N PHE A 364 -9.98 -2.38 11.46
CA PHE A 364 -10.95 -3.42 11.12
C PHE A 364 -10.55 -4.84 11.54
N ASP A 365 -9.30 -5.07 11.96
CA ASP A 365 -8.82 -6.39 12.36
C ASP A 365 -8.44 -6.43 13.84
N VAL A 366 -9.42 -6.74 14.69
CA VAL A 366 -9.24 -6.80 16.15
C VAL A 366 -8.10 -7.75 16.54
N ARG A 367 -7.91 -8.85 15.81
CA ARG A 367 -6.90 -9.87 16.15
C ARG A 367 -5.49 -9.40 15.84
N LEU A 368 -5.29 -8.75 14.69
CA LEU A 368 -3.98 -8.26 14.27
C LEU A 368 -3.69 -6.83 14.75
N ARG A 369 -4.67 -6.14 15.34
CA ARG A 369 -4.54 -4.74 15.79
C ARG A 369 -3.32 -4.48 16.69
N PRO A 370 -3.02 -5.25 17.74
CA PRO A 370 -1.87 -4.97 18.60
C PRO A 370 -0.54 -5.02 17.82
N LEU A 371 -0.38 -6.04 16.97
CA LEU A 371 0.77 -6.18 16.09
C LEU A 371 0.85 -5.03 15.08
N ALA A 372 -0.27 -4.67 14.45
CA ALA A 372 -0.35 -3.56 13.52
C ALA A 372 0.04 -2.23 14.16
N LEU A 373 -0.37 -1.99 15.41
CA LEU A 373 0.05 -0.81 16.17
C LEU A 373 1.54 -0.84 16.48
N ALA A 374 2.07 -1.96 16.97
CA ALA A 374 3.49 -2.09 17.28
C ALA A 374 4.36 -1.86 16.03
N ALA A 375 4.03 -2.54 14.93
CA ALA A 375 4.72 -2.35 13.66
C ALA A 375 4.55 -0.92 13.12
N GLY A 376 3.35 -0.34 13.23
CA GLY A 376 3.07 1.04 12.84
C GLY A 376 3.93 2.05 13.60
N ILE A 377 4.07 1.89 14.91
CA ILE A 377 4.94 2.75 15.75
C ILE A 377 6.40 2.59 15.31
N MET A 378 6.89 1.37 15.13
CA MET A 378 8.28 1.14 14.66
C MET A 378 8.53 1.79 13.30
N LEU A 379 7.59 1.64 12.36
CA LEU A 379 7.67 2.24 11.02
C LEU A 379 7.57 3.78 11.04
N ALA A 380 6.86 4.33 12.01
CA ALA A 380 6.67 5.77 12.19
C ALA A 380 7.92 6.48 12.73
N LEU A 381 8.80 5.78 13.46
CA LEU A 381 10.06 6.36 13.95
C LEU A 381 11.05 6.55 12.80
N PRO A 382 11.87 7.62 12.79
CA PRO A 382 12.99 7.73 11.84
C PRO A 382 13.91 6.52 11.90
N THR A 383 14.65 6.26 10.82
CA THR A 383 15.76 5.31 10.88
C THR A 383 16.82 5.76 11.92
N PRO A 384 17.66 4.85 12.45
CA PRO A 384 18.72 5.21 13.41
C PRO A 384 19.87 6.03 12.79
N TYR A 385 19.72 6.54 11.56
CA TYR A 385 20.72 7.29 10.80
C TYR A 385 21.45 8.35 11.62
N LEU A 386 20.75 9.12 12.46
CA LEU A 386 21.37 10.15 13.29
C LEU A 386 22.55 9.60 14.12
N LEU A 387 22.39 8.38 14.65
CA LEU A 387 23.40 7.73 15.50
C LEU A 387 24.67 7.35 14.71
N PHE A 388 24.55 7.14 13.40
CA PHE A 388 25.63 6.69 12.52
C PHE A 388 26.20 7.81 11.65
N SER A 389 25.58 8.99 11.68
CA SER A 389 25.99 10.17 10.90
C SER A 389 27.34 10.77 11.36
N HIS A 390 27.87 10.33 12.51
CA HIS A 390 29.14 10.79 13.05
C HIS A 390 30.31 10.26 12.21
N GLY A 391 30.88 11.11 11.37
CA GLY A 391 32.12 10.81 10.62
C GLY A 391 31.97 10.81 9.10
N SER A 392 30.76 10.95 8.57
CA SER A 392 30.60 11.28 7.14
C SER A 392 31.12 12.70 6.93
N PRO A 393 32.16 12.92 6.10
CA PRO A 393 32.56 14.28 5.76
C PRO A 393 31.34 15.02 5.18
N PRO A 394 31.17 16.33 5.45
CA PRO A 394 30.13 17.11 4.79
C PRO A 394 30.33 16.91 3.29
N LEU A 395 29.36 16.25 2.66
CA LEU A 395 29.50 15.80 1.29
C LEU A 395 29.62 17.03 0.39
N ASP A 396 30.82 17.27 -0.13
CA ASP A 396 30.97 17.97 -1.39
C ASP A 396 30.16 17.15 -2.41
N TYR A 397 29.29 17.80 -3.17
CA TYR A 397 28.08 17.29 -3.87
C TYR A 397 28.19 15.98 -4.69
N THR A 398 29.34 15.34 -4.75
CA THR A 398 29.52 13.92 -5.08
C THR A 398 28.87 13.05 -4.01
N VAL A 399 27.81 12.33 -4.40
CA VAL A 399 27.05 11.39 -3.57
C VAL A 399 27.95 10.22 -3.15
N VAL A 400 28.73 10.40 -2.09
CA VAL A 400 29.44 9.29 -1.45
C VAL A 400 28.44 8.62 -0.52
N ASP A 401 28.20 7.33 -0.77
CA ASP A 401 27.39 6.48 0.09
C ASP A 401 27.99 6.48 1.52
N PRO A 402 27.29 7.02 2.55
CA PRO A 402 27.86 7.08 3.88
C PRO A 402 27.99 5.70 4.55
N GLN A 403 27.35 4.64 4.02
CA GLN A 403 27.50 3.28 4.55
C GLN A 403 28.94 2.77 4.49
N ILE A 404 29.79 3.30 3.60
CA ILE A 404 31.20 2.89 3.52
C ILE A 404 31.98 3.21 4.80
N PHE A 405 31.47 4.12 5.63
CA PHE A 405 32.08 4.52 6.91
C PHE A 405 31.46 3.82 8.11
N TRP A 406 30.42 3.01 7.90
CA TRP A 406 29.68 2.34 8.96
C TRP A 406 30.21 0.92 9.18
N SER A 407 30.14 0.44 10.41
CA SER A 407 30.29 -0.97 10.71
C SER A 407 29.11 -1.77 10.16
N SER A 408 29.29 -3.06 9.87
CA SER A 408 28.20 -3.94 9.39
C SER A 408 26.99 -3.94 10.32
N THR A 409 27.21 -3.83 11.65
CA THR A 409 26.13 -3.71 12.64
C THR A 409 25.26 -2.47 12.40
N GLU A 410 25.87 -1.32 12.17
CA GLU A 410 25.16 -0.05 11.92
C GLU A 410 24.38 -0.12 10.60
N VAL A 411 24.99 -0.69 9.55
CA VAL A 411 24.31 -0.94 8.27
C VAL A 411 23.09 -1.84 8.47
N TYR A 412 23.22 -2.95 9.21
CA TYR A 412 22.10 -3.85 9.46
C TYR A 412 20.99 -3.19 10.28
N LEU A 413 21.35 -2.43 11.33
CA LEU A 413 20.37 -1.70 12.14
C LEU A 413 19.61 -0.66 11.31
N GLN A 414 20.28 0.02 10.38
CA GLN A 414 19.64 0.96 9.46
C GLN A 414 18.55 0.26 8.64
N HIS A 415 18.89 -0.82 7.93
CA HIS A 415 17.94 -1.56 7.09
C HIS A 415 16.80 -2.22 7.91
N LEU A 416 17.15 -2.90 9.00
CA LEU A 416 16.20 -3.65 9.82
C LEU A 416 15.17 -2.76 10.51
N SER A 417 15.47 -1.48 10.76
CA SER A 417 14.56 -0.54 11.43
C SER A 417 13.18 -0.45 10.76
N LYS A 418 13.11 -0.56 9.43
CA LYS A 418 11.84 -0.58 8.66
C LYS A 418 11.49 -1.95 8.11
N LEU A 419 12.50 -2.74 7.75
CA LEU A 419 12.30 -4.05 7.14
C LEU A 419 11.73 -5.06 8.15
N LEU A 420 12.22 -5.09 9.39
CA LEU A 420 11.78 -6.03 10.42
C LEU A 420 10.26 -5.90 10.72
N PRO A 421 9.70 -4.71 11.07
CA PRO A 421 8.27 -4.60 11.30
C PRO A 421 7.44 -4.96 10.05
N THR A 422 7.96 -4.72 8.85
CA THR A 422 7.32 -5.11 7.58
C THR A 422 7.26 -6.63 7.40
N MET A 423 8.37 -7.33 7.66
CA MET A 423 8.44 -8.80 7.60
C MET A 423 7.54 -9.46 8.66
N LEU A 424 7.47 -8.88 9.87
CA LEU A 424 6.57 -9.35 10.93
C LEU A 424 5.11 -9.22 10.52
N LEU A 425 4.71 -8.06 9.98
CA LEU A 425 3.36 -7.85 9.45
C LEU A 425 3.04 -8.83 8.33
N PHE A 426 3.93 -8.97 7.35
CA PHE A 426 3.79 -9.89 6.23
C PHE A 426 3.57 -11.34 6.72
N SER A 427 4.45 -11.83 7.59
CA SER A 427 4.39 -13.19 8.11
C SER A 427 3.10 -13.45 8.88
N CYS A 428 2.70 -12.53 9.75
CA CYS A 428 1.45 -12.66 10.50
C CYS A 428 0.22 -12.59 9.60
N LEU A 429 0.23 -11.81 8.52
CA LEU A 429 -0.85 -11.78 7.53
C LEU A 429 -0.97 -13.11 6.80
N VAL A 430 0.15 -13.69 6.34
CA VAL A 430 0.19 -15.03 5.73
C VAL A 430 -0.43 -16.06 6.68
N THR A 431 0.05 -16.11 7.93
CA THR A 431 -0.46 -17.06 8.94
C THR A 431 -1.94 -16.84 9.22
N ALA A 432 -2.39 -15.59 9.41
CA ALA A 432 -3.77 -15.27 9.75
C ALA A 432 -4.76 -15.60 8.63
N ILE A 433 -4.34 -15.46 7.36
CA ILE A 433 -5.16 -15.82 6.21
C ILE A 433 -5.27 -17.35 6.10
N VAL A 434 -4.15 -18.07 6.18
CA VAL A 434 -4.11 -19.54 6.09
C VAL A 434 -4.93 -20.18 7.22
N GLN A 435 -4.78 -19.69 8.46
CA GLN A 435 -5.55 -20.19 9.61
C GLN A 435 -7.04 -19.81 9.54
N GLY A 436 -7.36 -18.64 8.98
CA GLY A 436 -8.74 -18.16 8.81
C GLY A 436 -9.59 -19.08 7.95
N GLU A 437 -9.01 -19.65 6.90
CA GLU A 437 -9.68 -20.64 6.05
C GLU A 437 -9.94 -21.96 6.76
N GLY A 438 -8.96 -22.46 7.53
CA GLY A 438 -9.13 -23.69 8.30
C GLY A 438 -10.31 -23.60 9.29
N ALA A 439 -10.57 -22.42 9.86
CA ALA A 439 -11.74 -22.20 10.71
C ALA A 439 -13.06 -22.14 9.92
N SER A 440 -13.07 -21.51 8.75
CA SER A 440 -14.23 -21.41 7.86
C SER A 440 -14.66 -22.78 7.33
N ILE A 441 -13.70 -23.58 6.85
CA ILE A 441 -13.93 -24.94 6.34
C ILE A 441 -14.47 -25.84 7.45
N ARG A 442 -13.86 -25.81 8.66
CA ARG A 442 -14.35 -26.59 9.81
C ARG A 442 -15.78 -26.23 10.17
N ARG A 443 -16.12 -24.93 10.22
CA ARG A 443 -17.49 -24.49 10.49
C ARG A 443 -18.48 -24.99 9.43
N ASN A 444 -18.13 -24.89 8.15
CA ASN A 444 -18.99 -25.39 7.07
C ASN A 444 -19.19 -26.92 7.14
N ILE A 445 -18.15 -27.68 7.50
CA ILE A 445 -18.24 -29.13 7.70
C ILE A 445 -19.15 -29.45 8.90
N GLU A 446 -19.00 -28.73 10.02
CA GLU A 446 -19.85 -28.90 11.20
C GLU A 446 -21.32 -28.53 10.92
N GLU A 447 -21.56 -27.45 10.19
CA GLU A 447 -22.91 -27.04 9.76
C GLU A 447 -23.56 -28.10 8.86
N ARG A 448 -22.84 -28.60 7.84
CA ARG A 448 -23.34 -29.70 7.00
C ARG A 448 -23.56 -30.98 7.80
N ARG A 449 -22.68 -31.33 8.73
CA ARG A 449 -22.87 -32.51 9.61
C ARG A 449 -24.13 -32.37 10.46
N ARG A 450 -24.44 -31.17 10.98
CA ARG A 450 -25.69 -30.90 11.71
C ARG A 450 -26.91 -30.99 10.80
N GLU A 451 -26.83 -30.45 9.59
CA GLU A 451 -27.91 -30.53 8.61
C GLU A 451 -28.20 -31.98 8.20
N TYR A 452 -27.18 -32.75 7.82
CA TYR A 452 -27.33 -34.17 7.52
C TYR A 452 -27.77 -34.98 8.74
N GLY A 453 -27.21 -34.72 9.92
CA GLY A 453 -27.63 -35.36 11.17
C GLY A 453 -29.11 -35.15 11.47
N ALA A 454 -29.62 -33.92 11.31
CA ALA A 454 -31.04 -33.62 11.48
C ALA A 454 -31.93 -34.36 10.46
N VAL A 455 -31.48 -34.50 9.21
CA VAL A 455 -32.20 -35.28 8.19
C VAL A 455 -32.22 -36.77 8.54
N TYR A 456 -31.10 -37.34 9.01
CA TYR A 456 -31.02 -38.74 9.45
C TYR A 456 -31.88 -39.00 10.69
N ASP A 457 -31.86 -38.10 11.68
CA ASP A 457 -32.69 -38.24 12.89
C ASP A 457 -34.19 -38.13 12.56
N ALA A 458 -34.58 -37.26 11.62
CA ALA A 458 -35.95 -37.16 11.13
C ALA A 458 -36.40 -38.43 10.39
N ALA A 459 -35.53 -38.99 9.54
CA ALA A 459 -35.82 -40.23 8.80
C ALA A 459 -35.85 -41.47 9.71
N GLY A 460 -34.88 -41.60 10.61
CA GLY A 460 -34.78 -42.68 11.59
C GLY A 460 -35.90 -42.63 12.64
N GLY A 461 -36.32 -41.43 13.06
CA GLY A 461 -37.48 -41.22 13.93
C GLY A 461 -38.78 -41.70 13.28
N LYS A 462 -38.93 -41.52 11.96
CA LYS A 462 -40.11 -41.99 11.21
C LYS A 462 -40.16 -43.53 11.14
N GLN A 463 -39.04 -44.19 10.85
CA GLN A 463 -38.96 -45.65 10.85
C GLN A 463 -39.17 -46.27 12.24
N ARG A 464 -38.62 -45.67 13.31
CA ARG A 464 -38.87 -46.15 14.68
C ARG A 464 -40.33 -46.01 15.09
N ARG A 465 -41.01 -44.91 14.71
CA ARG A 465 -42.44 -44.75 14.97
C ARG A 465 -43.27 -45.79 14.23
N GLU A 466 -43.06 -45.98 12.93
CA GLU A 466 -43.77 -46.97 12.13
C GLU A 466 -43.55 -48.41 12.63
N GLY A 467 -42.33 -48.77 13.03
CA GLY A 467 -42.03 -50.07 13.64
C GLY A 467 -42.72 -50.28 14.99
N SER A 468 -42.81 -49.24 15.83
CA SER A 468 -43.51 -49.32 17.12
C SER A 468 -45.03 -49.46 16.97
N THR A 469 -45.63 -48.79 15.97
CA THR A 469 -47.06 -48.90 15.69
C THR A 469 -47.41 -50.29 15.17
N ARG A 470 -46.58 -50.87 14.28
CA ARG A 470 -46.79 -52.24 13.81
C ARG A 470 -46.67 -53.28 14.94
N ARG A 471 -45.73 -53.13 15.86
CA ARG A 471 -45.63 -54.03 17.04
C ARG A 471 -46.82 -53.91 17.99
N ARG A 472 -47.40 -52.72 18.14
CA ARG A 472 -48.63 -52.52 18.94
C ARG A 472 -49.92 -52.99 18.25
N GLN A 473 -49.93 -53.11 16.92
CA GLN A 473 -51.08 -53.68 16.19
C GLN A 473 -51.01 -55.21 16.09
N ALA A 474 -49.83 -55.80 16.28
CA ALA A 474 -49.59 -57.24 16.22
C ALA A 474 -49.68 -57.94 17.60
N ALA A 475 -49.79 -57.18 18.68
CA ALA A 475 -50.05 -57.66 20.04
C ALA A 475 -51.45 -57.21 20.44
#